data_AF-A0A8S2UVB8-F1
#
_entry.id   AF-A0A8S2UVB8-F1
#
_cell.length_a   1.000
_cell.length_b   1.000
_cell.length_c   1.000
_cell.angle_alpha   90.00
_cell.angle_beta   90.00
_cell.angle_gamma   90.00
#
_symmetry.space_group_name_H-M   'P 1'
#
loop_
_entity.id
_entity.type
_entity.pdbx_description
1 polymer ?
#
loop_
_entity_poly.entity_id
_entity_poly.type
_entity_poly.pdbx_seq_one_letter_code
_entity_poly.pdbx_strand_id
1 'polypeptide(L)'
;MPKLNKRRSARRIYARKRWYDQQMSSEDESVSEEDVTSDAYDEAEFIRFADKMKIDDIGDLFELIKDKIGLKLSSVLLYMTLRYFGISWLKCDDFFKKIGGLKTETANKWATIFLSGSFNAFISEGRGGKQIPSFYDVFPDIESSAKNYSVQRCAAKAADFDAFELAKFIDEQFYTLTGIKKDFDDSFS
;
A
#
# COMPACT_ATOMS: atom_id res chain seq x y z
N MET A 1 22.98 35.55 -5.23
CA MET A 1 21.97 34.47 -5.11
C MET A 1 22.66 33.18 -4.65
N PRO A 2 22.33 32.59 -3.48
CA PRO A 2 23.07 31.46 -2.91
C PRO A 2 22.59 30.10 -3.45
N LYS A 3 23.54 29.19 -3.66
CA LYS A 3 23.38 27.84 -4.22
C LYS A 3 22.65 26.90 -3.25
N LEU A 4 21.37 26.59 -3.51
CA LEU A 4 20.50 25.77 -2.65
C LEU A 4 20.50 24.25 -2.94
N ASN A 5 21.32 23.74 -3.87
CA ASN A 5 21.21 22.34 -4.32
C ASN A 5 22.08 21.30 -3.60
N LYS A 6 23.04 21.69 -2.73
CA LYS A 6 23.91 20.72 -2.03
C LYS A 6 23.30 20.10 -0.77
N ARG A 7 22.28 20.71 -0.16
CA ARG A 7 21.70 20.23 1.12
C ARG A 7 20.71 19.06 0.98
N ARG A 8 20.10 18.85 -0.20
CA ARG A 8 19.15 17.73 -0.41
C ARG A 8 19.83 16.37 -0.59
N SER A 9 21.07 16.35 -1.08
CA SER A 9 21.86 15.11 -1.25
C SER A 9 22.30 14.50 0.09
N ALA A 10 22.78 15.33 1.03
CA ALA A 10 23.25 14.86 2.33
C ALA A 10 22.14 14.20 3.17
N ARG A 11 20.89 14.67 3.08
CA ARG A 11 19.75 14.07 3.80
C ARG A 11 19.40 12.66 3.31
N ARG A 12 19.56 12.36 2.02
CA ARG A 12 19.33 11.01 1.48
C ARG A 12 20.42 10.04 1.91
N ILE A 13 21.66 10.49 1.95
CA ILE A 13 22.80 9.66 2.40
C ILE A 13 22.63 9.31 3.89
N TYR A 14 22.24 10.27 4.72
CA TYR A 14 21.95 10.03 6.14
C TYR A 14 20.77 9.08 6.37
N ALA A 15 19.69 9.21 5.59
CA ALA A 15 18.54 8.29 5.69
C ALA A 15 18.91 6.85 5.31
N ARG A 16 19.75 6.67 4.28
CA ARG A 16 20.24 5.36 3.85
C ARG A 16 21.15 4.72 4.90
N LYS A 17 22.04 5.50 5.52
CA LYS A 17 22.94 5.01 6.57
C LYS A 17 22.18 4.60 7.83
N ARG A 18 21.20 5.40 8.26
CA ARG A 18 20.35 5.08 9.43
C ARG A 18 19.55 3.78 9.25
N TRP A 19 19.07 3.50 8.03
CA TRP A 19 18.34 2.26 7.74
C TRP A 19 19.25 1.03 7.83
N TYR A 20 20.50 1.14 7.36
CA TYR A 20 21.53 0.11 7.50
C TYR A 20 21.92 -0.14 8.96
N ASP A 21 22.19 0.93 9.71
CA ASP A 21 22.58 0.83 11.13
C ASP A 21 21.45 0.22 11.99
N GLN A 22 20.19 0.40 11.59
CA GLN A 22 19.02 -0.14 12.30
C GLN A 22 18.77 -1.63 12.01
N GLN A 23 19.23 -2.16 10.87
CA GLN A 23 19.22 -3.61 10.62
C GLN A 23 20.37 -4.33 11.32
N MET A 24 21.53 -3.70 11.45
CA MET A 24 22.71 -4.30 12.09
C MET A 24 22.67 -4.25 13.62
N SER A 25 21.78 -3.45 14.21
CA SER A 25 21.69 -3.28 15.68
C SER A 25 20.71 -4.26 16.35
N SER A 26 20.01 -5.12 15.62
CA SER A 26 19.00 -6.04 16.16
C SER A 26 19.43 -7.50 16.25
N GLU A 27 20.70 -7.82 16.01
CA GLU A 27 21.23 -9.18 16.12
C GLU A 27 22.26 -9.25 17.25
N ASP A 28 21.73 -9.29 18.48
CA ASP A 28 22.48 -9.69 19.68
C ASP A 28 21.69 -10.82 20.35
N GLU A 29 21.56 -11.95 19.63
CA GLU A 29 21.21 -13.24 20.21
C GLU A 29 22.22 -14.27 19.71
N SER A 30 22.95 -14.82 20.68
CA SER A 30 24.02 -15.79 20.55
C SER A 30 23.61 -17.02 19.71
N VAL A 31 24.17 -17.15 18.52
CA VAL A 31 24.12 -18.37 17.70
C VAL A 31 25.55 -18.84 17.44
N SER A 32 25.76 -20.13 17.69
CA SER A 32 27.01 -20.88 17.70
C SER A 32 27.91 -20.67 16.49
N GLU A 33 29.22 -20.60 16.76
CA GLU A 33 30.33 -20.57 15.80
C GLU A 33 30.49 -21.90 15.03
N GLU A 34 29.56 -22.23 14.13
CA GLU A 34 29.82 -23.25 13.09
C GLU A 34 29.29 -22.77 11.74
N ASP A 35 30.24 -22.42 10.87
CA ASP A 35 30.16 -22.36 9.40
C ASP A 35 29.07 -21.46 8.79
N VAL A 36 29.05 -20.18 9.18
CA VAL A 36 28.43 -19.12 8.36
C VAL A 36 29.44 -18.75 7.28
N THR A 37 29.33 -19.40 6.12
CA THR A 37 29.92 -18.91 4.88
C THR A 37 29.58 -17.43 4.75
N SER A 38 30.60 -16.58 4.73
CA SER A 38 30.44 -15.15 4.60
C SER A 38 29.74 -14.84 3.28
N ASP A 39 28.42 -14.68 3.32
CA ASP A 39 27.59 -14.12 2.25
C ASP A 39 27.85 -12.60 2.13
N ALA A 40 29.13 -12.23 2.08
CA ALA A 40 29.55 -11.00 1.45
C ALA A 40 29.31 -11.22 -0.05
N TYR A 41 28.05 -11.09 -0.47
CA TYR A 41 27.70 -10.93 -1.88
C TYR A 41 28.64 -9.89 -2.44
N ASP A 42 29.51 -10.32 -3.35
CA ASP A 42 30.56 -9.50 -3.92
C ASP A 42 29.87 -8.34 -4.66
N GLU A 43 29.76 -7.18 -4.01
CA GLU A 43 29.03 -6.02 -4.52
C GLU A 43 29.57 -5.61 -5.89
N ALA A 44 30.84 -5.95 -6.17
CA ALA A 44 31.49 -5.84 -7.47
C ALA A 44 30.91 -6.81 -8.54
N GLU A 45 30.55 -8.03 -8.18
CA GLU A 45 29.89 -8.99 -9.08
C GLU A 45 28.43 -8.59 -9.34
N PHE A 46 27.75 -8.02 -8.34
CA PHE A 46 26.40 -7.48 -8.50
C PHE A 46 26.36 -6.23 -9.40
N ILE A 47 27.30 -5.30 -9.24
CA ILE A 47 27.43 -4.13 -10.14
C ILE A 47 27.68 -4.59 -11.59
N ARG A 48 28.48 -5.65 -11.78
CA ARG A 48 28.69 -6.26 -13.11
C ARG A 48 27.43 -6.86 -13.71
N PHE A 49 26.48 -7.34 -12.89
CA PHE A 49 25.19 -7.84 -13.38
C PHE A 49 24.31 -6.70 -13.87
N ALA A 50 24.22 -5.60 -13.11
CA ALA A 50 23.45 -4.42 -13.50
C ALA A 50 23.91 -3.82 -14.85
N ASP A 51 25.24 -3.80 -15.08
CA ASP A 51 25.83 -3.30 -16.33
C ASP A 51 25.61 -4.24 -17.53
N LYS A 52 25.36 -5.54 -17.27
CA LYS A 52 25.08 -6.54 -18.31
C LYS A 52 23.60 -6.70 -18.62
N MET A 53 22.73 -6.27 -17.71
CA MET A 53 21.29 -6.46 -17.83
C MET A 53 20.72 -5.51 -18.89
N LYS A 54 20.32 -6.06 -20.04
CA LYS A 54 19.63 -5.26 -21.05
C LYS A 54 18.19 -5.07 -20.62
N ILE A 55 17.74 -3.82 -20.63
CA ILE A 55 16.37 -3.44 -20.27
C ILE A 55 15.33 -4.19 -21.15
N ASP A 56 15.69 -4.52 -22.38
CA ASP A 56 14.82 -5.27 -23.30
C ASP A 56 14.58 -6.71 -22.80
N ASP A 57 15.61 -7.41 -22.31
CA ASP A 57 15.47 -8.77 -21.74
C ASP A 57 14.54 -8.78 -20.52
N ILE A 58 14.52 -7.68 -19.75
CA ILE A 58 13.60 -7.48 -18.62
C ILE A 58 12.16 -7.32 -19.10
N GLY A 59 11.96 -6.65 -20.25
CA GLY A 59 10.66 -6.52 -20.89
C GLY A 59 10.09 -7.88 -21.31
N ASP A 60 10.92 -8.72 -21.91
CA ASP A 60 10.52 -10.07 -22.31
C ASP A 60 10.17 -10.93 -21.09
N LEU A 61 10.98 -10.86 -20.03
CA LEU A 61 10.70 -11.54 -18.76
C LEU A 61 9.38 -11.07 -18.13
N PHE A 62 9.11 -9.77 -18.18
CA PHE A 62 7.85 -9.20 -17.72
C PHE A 62 6.65 -9.76 -18.49
N GLU A 63 6.76 -9.84 -19.82
CA GLU A 63 5.72 -10.38 -20.69
C GLU A 63 5.43 -11.86 -20.39
N LEU A 64 6.46 -12.66 -20.12
CA LEU A 64 6.32 -14.08 -19.80
C LEU A 64 5.69 -14.35 -18.42
N ILE A 65 5.86 -13.42 -17.48
CA ILE A 65 5.47 -13.63 -16.07
C ILE A 65 4.15 -12.93 -15.73
N LYS A 66 3.80 -11.82 -16.40
CA LYS A 66 2.64 -10.98 -16.02
C LYS A 66 1.33 -11.76 -15.98
N ASP A 67 1.16 -12.78 -16.81
CA ASP A 67 -0.06 -13.60 -16.86
C ASP A 67 -0.15 -14.61 -15.70
N LYS A 68 1.00 -15.01 -15.12
CA LYS A 68 1.04 -15.98 -14.02
C LYS A 68 0.85 -15.33 -12.66
N ILE A 69 1.49 -14.19 -12.43
CA ILE A 69 1.50 -13.52 -11.11
C ILE A 69 0.60 -12.28 -11.06
N GLY A 70 0.05 -11.88 -12.20
CA GLY A 70 -0.77 -10.69 -12.35
C GLY A 70 0.05 -9.42 -12.61
N LEU A 71 -0.50 -8.55 -13.46
CA LEU A 71 0.10 -7.30 -13.91
C LEU A 71 0.56 -6.40 -12.75
N LYS A 72 -0.22 -6.36 -11.67
CA LYS A 72 0.07 -5.52 -10.50
C LYS A 72 1.34 -5.98 -9.79
N LEU A 73 1.43 -7.26 -9.45
CA LEU A 73 2.59 -7.80 -8.74
C LEU A 73 3.83 -7.77 -9.62
N SER A 74 3.72 -8.17 -10.89
CA SER A 74 4.85 -8.10 -11.83
C SER A 74 5.36 -6.66 -12.00
N SER A 75 4.46 -5.68 -12.15
CA SER A 75 4.85 -4.28 -12.31
C SER A 75 5.50 -3.71 -11.04
N VAL A 76 5.04 -4.10 -9.86
CA VAL A 76 5.58 -3.63 -8.59
C VAL A 76 6.97 -4.21 -8.32
N LEU A 77 7.15 -5.52 -8.53
CA LEU A 77 8.47 -6.16 -8.43
C LEU A 77 9.45 -5.53 -9.39
N LEU A 78 9.05 -5.39 -10.65
CA LEU A 78 9.87 -4.75 -11.68
C LEU A 78 10.23 -3.31 -11.30
N TYR A 79 9.27 -2.53 -10.81
CA TYR A 79 9.51 -1.17 -10.38
C TYR A 79 10.56 -1.12 -9.26
N MET A 80 10.41 -1.95 -8.22
CA MET A 80 11.36 -2.02 -7.12
C MET A 80 12.77 -2.40 -7.60
N THR A 81 12.88 -3.37 -8.50
CA THR A 81 14.15 -3.78 -9.12
C THR A 81 14.81 -2.63 -9.89
N LEU A 82 14.06 -1.93 -10.76
CA LEU A 82 14.58 -0.78 -11.51
C LEU A 82 15.01 0.37 -10.59
N ARG A 83 14.24 0.62 -9.50
CA ARG A 83 14.59 1.62 -8.48
C ARG A 83 15.85 1.23 -7.72
N TYR A 84 16.02 -0.06 -7.43
CA TYR A 84 17.20 -0.60 -6.76
C TYR A 84 18.46 -0.40 -7.60
N PHE A 85 18.39 -0.64 -8.91
CA PHE A 85 19.47 -0.34 -9.87
C PHE A 85 19.68 1.17 -10.14
N GLY A 86 18.98 2.06 -9.44
CA GLY A 86 19.18 3.51 -9.55
C GLY A 86 18.65 4.12 -10.84
N ILE A 87 17.81 3.42 -11.60
CA ILE A 87 17.21 3.94 -12.83
C ILE A 87 16.33 5.15 -12.47
N SER A 88 16.38 6.21 -13.28
CA SER A 88 15.61 7.43 -13.00
C SER A 88 14.09 7.17 -13.15
N TRP A 89 13.28 7.96 -12.44
CA TRP A 89 11.83 7.82 -12.48
C TRP A 89 11.26 7.97 -13.90
N LEU A 90 11.77 8.96 -14.65
CA LEU A 90 11.37 9.19 -16.04
C LEU A 90 11.66 7.99 -16.93
N LYS A 91 12.85 7.38 -16.79
CA LYS A 91 13.22 6.17 -17.52
C LYS A 91 12.36 4.96 -17.16
N CYS A 92 11.99 4.84 -15.87
CA CYS A 92 11.04 3.82 -15.44
C CYS A 92 9.70 4.03 -16.16
N ASP A 93 9.19 5.26 -16.19
CA ASP A 93 7.89 5.56 -16.79
C ASP A 93 7.84 5.29 -18.30
N ASP A 94 8.88 5.72 -19.02
CA ASP A 94 9.04 5.41 -20.44
C ASP A 94 9.10 3.90 -20.68
N PHE A 95 9.79 3.16 -19.81
CA PHE A 95 9.91 1.71 -19.91
C PHE A 95 8.58 1.00 -19.61
N PHE A 96 7.92 1.34 -18.50
CA PHE A 96 6.60 0.80 -18.14
C PHE A 96 5.55 1.05 -19.23
N LYS A 97 5.58 2.23 -19.86
CA LYS A 97 4.71 2.57 -20.98
C LYS A 97 4.98 1.69 -22.21
N LYS A 98 6.24 1.34 -22.49
CA LYS A 98 6.62 0.47 -23.61
C LYS A 98 6.16 -0.98 -23.41
N ILE A 99 6.34 -1.51 -22.21
CA ILE A 99 6.01 -2.91 -21.89
C ILE A 99 4.54 -3.13 -21.51
N GLY A 100 3.72 -2.06 -21.48
CA GLY A 100 2.31 -2.14 -21.07
C GLY A 100 2.11 -2.43 -19.58
N GLY A 101 3.08 -2.07 -18.73
CA GLY A 101 2.98 -2.23 -17.28
C GLY A 101 2.21 -1.08 -16.61
N LEU A 102 2.14 -1.11 -15.27
CA LEU A 102 1.52 -0.03 -14.50
C LEU A 102 2.28 1.29 -14.68
N LYS A 103 1.56 2.43 -14.64
CA LYS A 103 2.19 3.75 -14.52
C LYS A 103 3.13 3.76 -13.31
N THR A 104 4.27 4.43 -13.43
CA THR A 104 5.30 4.44 -12.38
C THR A 104 4.76 4.96 -11.05
N GLU A 105 3.88 5.97 -11.09
CA GLU A 105 3.18 6.48 -9.91
C GLU A 105 2.35 5.41 -9.20
N THR A 106 1.59 4.64 -9.97
CA THR A 106 0.77 3.54 -9.46
C THR A 106 1.63 2.42 -8.90
N ALA A 107 2.69 2.03 -9.62
CA ALA A 107 3.65 1.03 -9.16
C ALA A 107 4.34 1.45 -7.86
N ASN A 108 4.71 2.73 -7.72
CA ASN A 108 5.30 3.27 -6.50
C ASN A 108 4.35 3.27 -5.30
N LYS A 109 3.07 3.63 -5.51
CA LYS A 109 2.04 3.54 -4.48
C LYS A 109 1.93 2.10 -3.96
N TRP A 110 1.83 1.14 -4.87
CA TRP A 110 1.72 -0.28 -4.50
C TRP A 110 3.00 -0.84 -3.89
N ALA A 111 4.18 -0.42 -4.36
CA ALA A 111 5.45 -0.78 -3.73
C ALA A 111 5.53 -0.30 -2.29
N THR A 112 5.01 0.90 -1.99
CA THR A 112 4.96 1.42 -0.62
C THR A 112 4.06 0.58 0.27
N ILE A 113 2.90 0.16 -0.23
CA ILE A 113 1.96 -0.74 0.49
C ILE A 113 2.57 -2.14 0.67
N PHE A 114 3.28 -2.64 -0.35
CA PHE A 114 3.97 -3.93 -0.29
C PHE A 114 5.06 -3.92 0.79
N LEU A 115 5.88 -2.88 0.82
CA LEU A 115 6.95 -2.71 1.81
C LEU A 115 6.42 -2.42 3.23
N SER A 116 5.21 -1.87 3.36
CA SER A 116 4.60 -1.64 4.68
C SER A 116 4.02 -2.90 5.31
N GLY A 117 4.21 -4.09 4.71
CA GLY A 117 3.72 -5.36 5.24
C GLY A 117 2.19 -5.55 5.12
N SER A 118 1.48 -4.62 4.47
CA SER A 118 0.02 -4.72 4.30
C SER A 118 -0.31 -5.56 3.06
N PHE A 119 0.02 -6.85 3.14
CA PHE A 119 -0.17 -7.77 2.00
C PHE A 119 -1.65 -7.92 1.62
N ASN A 120 -2.57 -7.84 2.60
CA ASN A 120 -4.01 -7.86 2.33
C ASN A 120 -4.45 -6.66 1.49
N ALA A 121 -3.99 -5.45 1.83
CA ALA A 121 -4.27 -4.27 1.03
C ALA A 121 -3.62 -4.35 -0.35
N PHE A 122 -2.44 -4.96 -0.43
CA PHE A 122 -1.75 -5.19 -1.70
C PHE A 122 -2.51 -6.16 -2.60
N ILE A 123 -2.97 -7.31 -2.09
CA ILE A 123 -3.71 -8.30 -2.86
C ILE A 123 -5.10 -7.79 -3.24
N SER A 124 -5.79 -7.08 -2.34
CA SER A 124 -7.13 -6.55 -2.57
C SER A 124 -7.13 -5.60 -3.77
N GLU A 125 -7.32 -6.18 -4.94
CA GLU A 125 -7.37 -5.46 -6.19
C GLU A 125 -8.71 -4.72 -6.17
N GLY A 126 -8.68 -3.38 -6.17
CA GLY A 126 -9.88 -2.55 -6.28
C GLY A 126 -10.63 -2.71 -7.62
N ARG A 127 -10.41 -3.82 -8.34
CA ARG A 127 -11.09 -4.22 -9.56
C ARG A 127 -11.93 -5.45 -9.28
N GLY A 128 -13.19 -5.25 -8.91
CA GLY A 128 -14.27 -6.22 -9.14
C GLY A 128 -14.22 -7.56 -8.40
N GLY A 129 -13.20 -7.87 -7.60
CA GLY A 129 -13.27 -8.97 -6.63
C GLY A 129 -14.23 -8.56 -5.52
N LYS A 130 -15.26 -9.39 -5.23
CA LYS A 130 -16.34 -9.16 -4.25
C LYS A 130 -15.95 -8.05 -3.28
N GLN A 131 -16.46 -6.84 -3.52
CA GLN A 131 -16.42 -5.83 -2.47
C GLN A 131 -17.01 -6.53 -1.25
N ILE A 132 -16.32 -6.45 -0.11
CA ILE A 132 -16.98 -6.75 1.15
C ILE A 132 -18.31 -6.00 1.03
N PRO A 133 -19.45 -6.71 1.03
CA PRO A 133 -20.72 -6.08 0.73
C PRO A 133 -20.79 -4.85 1.63
N SER A 134 -21.05 -3.71 1.02
CA SER A 134 -21.13 -2.46 1.77
C SER A 134 -22.10 -2.70 2.93
N PHE A 135 -21.94 -1.97 4.04
CA PHE A 135 -22.86 -2.13 5.17
C PHE A 135 -24.33 -2.08 4.71
N TYR A 136 -24.63 -1.22 3.73
CA TYR A 136 -25.96 -1.07 3.15
C TYR A 136 -26.33 -2.17 2.13
N ASP A 137 -25.37 -2.88 1.55
CA ASP A 137 -25.65 -4.06 0.71
C ASP A 137 -26.14 -5.23 1.58
N VAL A 138 -25.65 -5.33 2.82
CA VAL A 138 -26.09 -6.32 3.81
C VAL A 138 -27.37 -5.89 4.52
N PHE A 139 -27.54 -4.58 4.74
CA PHE A 139 -28.67 -3.99 5.45
C PHE A 139 -29.38 -2.89 4.64
N PRO A 140 -30.05 -3.24 3.52
CA PRO A 140 -30.70 -2.26 2.64
C PRO A 140 -31.84 -1.50 3.35
N ASP A 141 -32.51 -2.13 4.31
CA ASP A 141 -33.58 -1.51 5.09
C ASP A 141 -33.07 -0.37 5.98
N ILE A 142 -31.84 -0.47 6.48
CA ILE A 142 -31.21 0.60 7.26
C ILE A 142 -30.91 1.79 6.35
N GLU A 143 -30.47 1.57 5.12
CA GLU A 143 -30.21 2.64 4.16
C GLU A 143 -31.48 3.43 3.85
N SER A 144 -32.58 2.72 3.57
CA SER A 144 -33.89 3.32 3.30
C SER A 144 -34.39 4.13 4.50
N SER A 145 -34.31 3.56 5.70
CA SER A 145 -34.68 4.25 6.94
C SER A 145 -33.82 5.47 7.22
N ALA A 146 -32.50 5.39 7.03
CA ALA A 146 -31.57 6.50 7.23
C ALA A 146 -31.84 7.66 6.27
N LYS A 147 -32.13 7.36 5.00
CA LYS A 147 -32.53 8.37 4.01
C LYS A 147 -33.83 9.05 4.41
N ASN A 148 -34.85 8.27 4.80
CA ASN A 148 -36.14 8.82 5.24
C ASN A 148 -35.99 9.68 6.48
N TYR A 149 -35.21 9.24 7.47
CA TYR A 149 -34.90 10.00 8.68
C TYR A 149 -34.23 11.34 8.33
N SER A 150 -33.22 11.32 7.45
CA SER A 150 -32.51 12.52 7.01
C SER A 150 -33.45 13.50 6.31
N VAL A 151 -34.31 13.02 5.40
CA VAL A 151 -35.29 13.87 4.69
C VAL A 151 -36.29 14.49 5.68
N GLN A 152 -36.79 13.72 6.64
CA GLN A 152 -37.73 14.22 7.65
C GLN A 152 -37.09 15.28 8.55
N ARG A 153 -35.84 15.06 8.99
CA ARG A 153 -35.10 16.02 9.81
C ARG A 153 -34.77 17.30 9.04
N CYS A 154 -34.39 17.20 7.77
CA CYS A 154 -34.16 18.36 6.90
C CYS A 154 -35.45 19.12 6.56
N ALA A 155 -36.60 18.44 6.51
CA ALA A 155 -37.89 19.07 6.28
C ALA A 155 -38.46 19.79 7.53
N ALA A 156 -37.88 19.53 8.71
CA ALA A 156 -38.29 20.20 9.94
C ALA A 156 -37.90 21.69 9.90
N LYS A 157 -38.77 22.54 10.46
CA LYS A 157 -38.63 24.00 10.42
C LYS A 157 -37.34 24.53 11.07
N ALA A 158 -36.71 23.75 11.94
CA ALA A 158 -35.49 24.12 12.65
C ALA A 158 -34.19 23.65 11.97
N ALA A 159 -34.24 22.73 11.00
CA ALA A 159 -33.07 22.23 10.25
C ALA A 159 -31.86 21.83 11.12
N ASP A 160 -32.08 21.33 12.34
CA ASP A 160 -31.04 20.92 13.30
C ASP A 160 -30.52 19.49 13.00
N PHE A 161 -30.21 19.19 11.74
CA PHE A 161 -29.71 17.87 11.37
C PHE A 161 -28.24 17.72 11.78
N ASP A 162 -27.97 16.86 12.76
CA ASP A 162 -26.62 16.48 13.17
C ASP A 162 -26.25 15.08 12.65
N ALA A 163 -25.03 14.95 12.13
CA ALA A 163 -24.47 13.68 11.70
C ALA A 163 -24.38 12.67 12.86
N PHE A 164 -24.16 13.15 14.09
CA PHE A 164 -24.16 12.29 15.27
C PHE A 164 -25.53 11.66 15.53
N GLU A 165 -26.61 12.41 15.38
CA GLU A 165 -27.98 11.89 15.52
C GLU A 165 -28.30 10.84 14.44
N LEU A 166 -27.86 11.07 13.20
CA LEU A 166 -28.01 10.08 12.13
C LEU A 166 -27.23 8.80 12.44
N ALA A 167 -26.00 8.92 12.92
CA ALA A 167 -25.17 7.76 13.30
C ALA A 167 -25.83 6.94 14.42
N LYS A 168 -26.37 7.62 15.45
CA LYS A 168 -27.11 6.97 16.53
C LYS A 168 -28.36 6.26 16.03
N PHE A 169 -29.11 6.88 15.13
CA PHE A 169 -30.29 6.28 14.51
C PHE A 169 -29.92 5.01 13.71
N ILE A 170 -28.86 5.05 12.90
CA ILE A 170 -28.38 3.90 12.14
C ILE A 170 -27.96 2.75 13.07
N ASP A 171 -27.26 3.06 14.15
CA ASP A 171 -26.82 2.10 15.16
C ASP A 171 -28.01 1.42 15.87
N GLU A 172 -29.01 2.19 16.29
CA GLU A 172 -30.25 1.66 16.88
C GLU A 172 -31.00 0.73 15.91
N GLN A 173 -31.09 1.11 14.63
CA GLN A 173 -31.71 0.27 13.60
C GLN A 173 -30.96 -1.04 13.38
N PHE A 174 -29.62 -1.00 13.40
CA PHE A 174 -28.78 -2.18 13.26
C PHE A 174 -29.03 -3.21 14.37
N TYR A 175 -29.02 -2.78 15.64
CA TYR A 175 -29.30 -3.69 16.77
C TYR A 175 -30.75 -4.18 16.77
N THR A 176 -31.70 -3.34 16.35
CA THR A 176 -33.11 -3.73 16.23
C THR A 176 -33.30 -4.84 15.19
N LEU A 177 -32.62 -4.73 14.03
CA LEU A 177 -32.73 -5.71 12.95
C LEU A 177 -31.97 -7.00 13.23
N THR A 178 -30.79 -6.92 13.84
CA THR A 178 -29.95 -8.09 14.10
C THR A 178 -30.33 -8.83 15.38
N GLY A 179 -31.05 -8.19 16.30
CA GLY A 179 -31.39 -8.75 17.62
C GLY A 179 -30.19 -8.91 18.55
N ILE A 180 -29.02 -8.41 18.14
CA ILE A 180 -27.80 -8.41 18.95
C ILE A 180 -28.01 -7.44 20.12
N LYS A 181 -27.61 -7.84 21.33
CA LYS A 181 -27.59 -6.91 22.46
C LYS A 181 -26.35 -6.02 22.34
N LYS A 182 -26.57 -4.71 22.45
CA LYS A 182 -25.48 -3.75 22.53
C LYS A 182 -24.78 -3.92 23.88
N ASP A 183 -23.55 -4.41 23.87
CA ASP A 183 -22.72 -4.46 25.08
C ASP A 183 -22.26 -3.03 25.38
N PHE A 184 -22.85 -2.44 26.42
CA PHE A 184 -22.42 -1.16 26.95
C PHE A 184 -21.23 -1.40 27.88
N ASP A 185 -20.06 -1.66 27.30
CA ASP A 185 -18.82 -1.53 28.06
C ASP A 185 -18.49 -0.03 28.15
N ASP A 186 -18.93 0.59 29.25
CA ASP A 186 -18.68 1.97 29.66
C ASP A 186 -17.20 2.18 30.07
N SER A 187 -16.25 1.81 29.21
CA SER A 187 -14.80 1.95 29.50
C SER A 187 -14.17 3.17 28.82
N PHE A 188 -14.91 4.28 28.71
CA PHE A 188 -14.38 5.59 28.36
C PHE A 188 -15.04 6.67 29.23
N SER A 189 -14.80 6.58 30.54
CA SER A 189 -14.94 7.68 31.49
C SER A 189 -13.61 8.39 31.68
#